data_AF-A0A843BKT5-F1
#
_entry.id   AF-A0A843BKT5-F1
#
_cell.length_a   1.000
_cell.length_b   1.000
_cell.length_c   1.000
_cell.angle_alpha   90.00
_cell.angle_beta   90.00
_cell.angle_gamma   90.00
#
_symmetry.space_group_name_H-M   'P 1'
#
loop_
_entity.id
_entity.type
_entity.pdbx_description
1 polymer ?
#
loop_
_entity_poly.entity_id
_entity_poly.type
_entity_poly.pdbx_seq_one_letter_code
_entity_poly.pdbx_strand_id
1 'polypeptide(L)'
;MRLGEIPRGLEGEIAWCSRDDEGMGILQAGGRPDQTGKVYQYMEAEGFGIRRTAIPDGGSWDDIFDSNEIDVLVTGNHPGGAEAGVEFARRVIRRNPLIDVLLYGAGKVEPRTVHDRSLYTAIWTQPGADYVERAVSLIRMHRQKWNDVIFLRGMVISQIVDVEGRINDALAAHFRLEPSTPRGRRFEEYILENPMYMLEGKKRALGSILKDVGLGEMWTGMSGRISELQGKRNKLAHCEVDPDDTNTFTSMGKAYTYDRNGMREILRDARLARQRLLEITEALRERA
;
A
#
# COMPACT_ATOMS: atom_id res chain seq x y z
N MET A 1 -7.86 -1.20 -9.35
CA MET A 1 -8.83 -2.02 -8.59
C MET A 1 -9.58 -1.12 -7.63
N ARG A 2 -10.90 -0.94 -7.84
CA ARG A 2 -11.75 -0.10 -7.00
C ARG A 2 -12.18 -0.87 -5.75
N LEU A 3 -12.15 -0.21 -4.59
CA LEU A 3 -12.64 -0.77 -3.33
C LEU A 3 -14.17 -0.72 -3.27
N GLY A 4 -14.78 0.26 -3.96
CA GLY A 4 -16.22 0.43 -4.08
C GLY A 4 -16.82 1.34 -3.01
N GLU A 5 -18.14 1.35 -2.95
CA GLU A 5 -18.90 2.21 -2.03
C GLU A 5 -18.83 1.73 -0.59
N ILE A 6 -18.89 2.69 0.33
CA ILE A 6 -19.06 2.42 1.75
C ILE A 6 -20.52 2.00 1.96
N PRO A 7 -20.78 0.83 2.59
CA PRO A 7 -22.14 0.39 2.87
C PRO A 7 -22.91 1.45 3.67
N ARG A 8 -24.14 1.75 3.22
CA ARG A 8 -25.02 2.69 3.95
C ARG A 8 -25.24 2.23 5.39
N GLY A 9 -25.13 3.17 6.32
CA GLY A 9 -25.28 2.89 7.76
C GLY A 9 -24.09 2.16 8.38
N LEU A 10 -22.96 2.01 7.67
CA LEU A 10 -21.73 1.59 8.30
C LEU A 10 -21.17 2.75 9.14
N GLU A 11 -21.33 2.64 10.45
CA GLU A 11 -20.71 3.59 11.38
C GLU A 11 -19.20 3.37 11.45
N GLY A 12 -18.44 4.45 11.57
CA GLY A 12 -17.01 4.37 11.78
C GLY A 12 -16.33 5.73 11.81
N GLU A 13 -15.05 5.69 12.11
CA GLU A 13 -14.22 6.88 12.24
C GLU A 13 -12.77 6.62 11.84
N ILE A 14 -12.13 7.67 11.36
CA ILE A 14 -10.69 7.76 11.15
C ILE A 14 -10.12 8.49 12.35
N ALA A 15 -9.27 7.81 13.12
CA ALA A 15 -8.48 8.41 14.17
C ALA A 15 -7.06 8.64 13.67
N TRP A 16 -6.61 9.89 13.68
CA TRP A 16 -5.21 10.24 13.52
C TRP A 16 -4.58 10.36 14.90
N CYS A 17 -3.67 9.44 15.21
CA CYS A 17 -2.91 9.40 16.45
C CYS A 17 -1.51 9.95 16.20
N SER A 18 -1.10 10.99 16.91
CA SER A 18 0.23 11.61 16.73
C SER A 18 0.96 11.84 18.05
N ARG A 19 2.27 11.60 18.06
CA ARG A 19 3.19 11.87 19.17
C ARG A 19 4.57 12.22 18.60
N ASP A 20 5.06 13.42 18.87
CA ASP A 20 6.32 13.93 18.30
C ASP A 20 6.35 13.77 16.76
N ASP A 21 7.36 13.10 16.22
CA ASP A 21 7.48 12.78 14.78
C ASP A 21 6.75 11.48 14.37
N GLU A 22 6.04 10.81 15.29
CA GLU A 22 5.26 9.61 15.03
C GLU A 22 3.80 9.96 14.72
N GLY A 23 3.35 9.67 13.50
CA GLY A 23 1.93 9.70 13.12
C GLY A 23 1.39 8.30 12.84
N MET A 24 0.13 8.02 13.15
CA MET A 24 -0.53 6.78 12.77
C MET A 24 -2.01 6.98 12.50
N GLY A 25 -2.47 6.55 11.34
CA GLY A 25 -3.90 6.55 10.99
C GLY A 25 -4.55 5.21 11.31
N ILE A 26 -5.56 5.25 12.17
CA ILE A 26 -6.40 4.10 12.50
C ILE A 26 -7.78 4.33 11.92
N LEU A 27 -8.18 3.51 10.95
CA LEU A 27 -9.54 3.47 10.44
C LEU A 27 -10.33 2.40 11.18
N GLN A 28 -11.40 2.79 11.88
CA GLN A 28 -12.32 1.88 12.55
C GLN A 28 -13.68 1.90 11.85
N ALA A 29 -14.15 0.76 11.34
CA ALA A 29 -15.40 0.70 10.57
C ALA A 29 -16.27 -0.52 10.97
N GLY A 30 -17.53 -0.28 11.29
CA GLY A 30 -18.41 -1.30 11.90
C GLY A 30 -18.08 -1.57 13.36
N GLY A 31 -17.39 -0.61 14.00
CA GLY A 31 -16.90 -0.58 15.38
C GLY A 31 -17.97 -0.78 16.44
N ARG A 32 -17.63 -1.44 17.56
CA ARG A 32 -18.39 -1.24 18.81
C ARG A 32 -17.80 -0.03 19.55
N PRO A 33 -18.59 1.01 19.88
CA PRO A 33 -18.06 2.25 20.46
C PRO A 33 -17.26 2.04 21.75
N ASP A 34 -17.64 1.09 22.61
CA ASP A 34 -16.93 0.79 23.86
C ASP A 34 -15.53 0.19 23.62
N GLN A 35 -15.42 -0.67 22.61
CA GLN A 35 -14.15 -1.30 22.23
C GLN A 35 -13.25 -0.31 21.51
N THR A 36 -13.82 0.49 20.60
CA THR A 36 -13.14 1.59 19.92
C THR A 36 -12.55 2.57 20.93
N GLY A 37 -13.33 2.94 21.95
CA GLY A 37 -12.87 3.78 23.05
C GLY A 37 -11.68 3.22 23.82
N LYS A 38 -11.64 1.90 24.07
CA LYS A 38 -10.49 1.26 24.75
C LYS A 38 -9.22 1.26 23.91
N VAL A 39 -9.33 1.13 22.58
CA VAL A 39 -8.17 1.29 21.68
C VAL A 39 -7.60 2.71 21.80
N TYR A 40 -8.46 3.72 21.88
CA TYR A 40 -8.01 5.11 22.05
C TYR A 40 -7.44 5.40 23.43
N GLN A 41 -8.04 4.86 24.50
CA GLN A 41 -7.46 4.95 25.85
C GLN A 41 -6.05 4.35 25.89
N TYR A 42 -5.83 3.23 25.20
CA TYR A 42 -4.49 2.68 25.04
C TYR A 42 -3.54 3.65 24.32
N MET A 43 -3.96 4.24 23.21
CA MET A 43 -3.15 5.21 22.46
C MET A 43 -2.81 6.46 23.28
N GLU A 44 -3.78 6.99 24.04
CA GLU A 44 -3.56 8.12 24.95
C GLU A 44 -2.60 7.75 26.09
N ALA A 45 -2.71 6.54 26.64
CA ALA A 45 -1.78 6.03 27.66
C ALA A 45 -0.35 5.87 27.14
N GLU A 46 -0.19 5.61 25.84
CA GLU A 46 1.10 5.61 25.13
C GLU A 46 1.60 7.03 24.79
N GLY A 47 0.84 8.08 25.14
CA GLY A 47 1.19 9.48 24.95
C GLY A 47 0.80 10.06 23.59
N PHE A 48 -0.08 9.40 22.81
CA PHE A 48 -0.56 9.95 21.55
C PHE A 48 -1.71 10.93 21.76
N GLY A 49 -1.66 12.07 21.09
CA GLY A 49 -2.83 12.91 20.85
C GLY A 49 -3.70 12.29 19.76
N ILE A 50 -5.03 12.35 19.92
CA ILE A 50 -5.98 11.71 18.99
C ILE A 50 -6.92 12.74 18.39
N ARG A 51 -6.94 12.83 17.06
CA ARG A 51 -7.95 13.58 16.29
C ARG A 51 -8.84 12.62 15.54
N ARG A 52 -10.16 12.73 15.73
CA ARG A 52 -11.14 11.82 15.14
C ARG A 52 -11.97 12.52 14.07
N THR A 53 -12.23 11.82 12.98
CA THR A 53 -13.08 12.27 11.88
C THR A 53 -14.04 11.14 11.54
N ALA A 54 -15.35 11.42 11.52
CA ALA A 54 -16.33 10.42 11.13
C ALA A 54 -16.14 10.00 9.67
N ILE A 55 -16.43 8.73 9.37
CA ILE A 55 -16.49 8.24 8.00
C ILE A 55 -17.68 8.92 7.30
N PRO A 56 -17.51 9.48 6.08
CA PRO A 56 -18.62 10.06 5.34
C PRO A 56 -19.63 8.99 4.91
N ASP A 57 -20.90 9.21 5.23
CA ASP A 57 -21.99 8.32 4.80
C ASP A 57 -22.19 8.38 3.28
N GLY A 58 -22.33 7.22 2.65
CA GLY A 58 -22.45 7.09 1.19
C GLY A 58 -21.18 7.50 0.40
N GLY A 59 -20.03 7.60 1.07
CA GLY A 59 -18.74 7.88 0.42
C GLY A 59 -18.12 6.66 -0.28
N SER A 60 -16.95 6.86 -0.87
CA SER A 60 -16.14 5.79 -1.47
C SER A 60 -14.99 5.39 -0.54
N TRP A 61 -14.74 4.08 -0.43
CA TRP A 61 -13.53 3.59 0.24
C TRP A 61 -12.26 4.10 -0.44
N ASP A 62 -12.29 4.20 -1.77
CA ASP A 62 -11.15 4.69 -2.54
C ASP A 62 -10.77 6.12 -2.12
N ASP A 63 -11.76 7.00 -1.95
CA ASP A 63 -11.54 8.40 -1.54
C ASP A 63 -10.95 8.49 -0.12
N ILE A 64 -11.40 7.62 0.80
CA ILE A 64 -10.87 7.55 2.16
C ILE A 64 -9.39 7.19 2.14
N PHE A 65 -9.01 6.11 1.44
CA PHE A 65 -7.63 5.63 1.44
C PHE A 65 -6.68 6.52 0.61
N ASP A 66 -7.22 7.33 -0.30
CA ASP A 66 -6.44 8.30 -1.07
C ASP A 66 -6.23 9.61 -0.31
N SER A 67 -7.24 10.06 0.44
CA SER A 67 -7.21 11.32 1.18
C SER A 67 -6.57 11.19 2.58
N ASN A 68 -6.43 9.96 3.09
CA ASN A 68 -5.94 9.70 4.43
C ASN A 68 -4.80 8.68 4.42
N GLU A 69 -3.78 8.93 5.24
CA GLU A 69 -2.74 7.96 5.54
C GLU A 69 -3.29 7.00 6.59
N ILE A 70 -3.79 5.84 6.14
CA ILE A 70 -4.25 4.78 7.03
C ILE A 70 -3.14 3.75 7.15
N ASP A 71 -2.82 3.39 8.39
CA ASP A 71 -1.78 2.42 8.78
C ASP A 71 -2.42 1.13 9.31
N VAL A 72 -3.53 1.28 10.05
CA VAL A 72 -4.27 0.16 10.63
C VAL A 72 -5.74 0.30 10.28
N LEU A 73 -6.33 -0.77 9.73
CA LEU A 73 -7.76 -0.90 9.52
C LEU A 73 -8.30 -1.92 10.52
N VAL A 74 -9.25 -1.50 11.34
CA VAL A 74 -10.02 -2.37 12.22
C VAL A 74 -11.45 -2.37 11.74
N THR A 75 -11.96 -3.51 11.28
CA THR A 75 -13.33 -3.57 10.78
C THR A 75 -14.05 -4.86 11.16
N GLY A 76 -15.34 -4.75 11.44
CA GLY A 76 -16.19 -5.87 11.79
C GLY A 76 -17.48 -5.92 11.01
N ASN A 77 -18.10 -7.11 11.00
CA ASN A 77 -19.42 -7.38 10.39
C ASN A 77 -19.59 -6.78 8.98
N HIS A 78 -18.71 -7.16 8.05
CA HIS A 78 -18.89 -6.79 6.64
C HIS A 78 -20.30 -7.28 6.17
N PRO A 79 -21.11 -6.45 5.49
CA PRO A 79 -22.49 -6.80 5.14
C PRO A 79 -22.60 -8.08 4.31
N GLY A 80 -21.60 -8.34 3.48
CA GLY A 80 -21.47 -9.57 2.69
C GLY A 80 -20.89 -10.78 3.43
N GLY A 81 -20.73 -10.73 4.75
CA GLY A 81 -20.16 -11.80 5.56
C GLY A 81 -18.63 -11.89 5.56
N ALA A 82 -18.11 -12.95 6.18
CA ALA A 82 -16.67 -13.14 6.45
C ALA A 82 -15.81 -13.20 5.17
N GLU A 83 -16.23 -13.94 4.15
CA GLU A 83 -15.49 -14.07 2.89
C GLU A 83 -15.36 -12.74 2.15
N ALA A 84 -16.46 -11.98 2.08
CA ALA A 84 -16.46 -10.65 1.49
C ALA A 84 -15.57 -9.66 2.27
N GLY A 85 -15.54 -9.77 3.60
CA GLY A 85 -14.64 -8.99 4.45
C GLY A 85 -13.16 -9.31 4.21
N VAL A 86 -12.82 -10.58 4.00
CA VAL A 86 -11.45 -10.99 3.65
C VAL A 86 -11.05 -10.51 2.26
N GLU A 87 -11.95 -10.62 1.29
CA GLU A 87 -11.68 -10.08 -0.06
C GLU A 87 -11.53 -8.55 -0.02
N PHE A 88 -12.34 -7.84 0.76
CA PHE A 88 -12.15 -6.41 1.00
C PHE A 88 -10.77 -6.12 1.60
N ALA A 89 -10.36 -6.84 2.67
CA ALA A 89 -9.04 -6.67 3.28
C ALA A 89 -7.90 -6.89 2.27
N ARG A 90 -7.99 -7.93 1.44
CA ARG A 90 -7.01 -8.19 0.36
C ARG A 90 -6.95 -7.05 -0.64
N ARG A 91 -8.10 -6.49 -1.03
CA ARG A 91 -8.14 -5.34 -1.94
C ARG A 91 -7.53 -4.08 -1.30
N VAL A 92 -7.81 -3.83 -0.01
CA VAL A 92 -7.19 -2.72 0.75
C VAL A 92 -5.68 -2.88 0.80
N ILE A 93 -5.17 -4.07 1.13
CA ILE A 93 -3.73 -4.33 1.21
C ILE A 93 -3.07 -4.21 -0.17
N ARG A 94 -3.68 -4.74 -1.23
CA ARG A 94 -3.17 -4.56 -2.60
C ARG A 94 -3.11 -3.08 -3.00
N ARG A 95 -4.03 -2.26 -2.50
CA ARG A 95 -4.02 -0.79 -2.71
C ARG A 95 -2.95 -0.11 -1.88
N ASN A 96 -2.75 -0.52 -0.63
CA ASN A 96 -1.74 0.01 0.28
C ASN A 96 -1.12 -1.14 1.11
N PRO A 97 0.05 -1.68 0.69
CA PRO A 97 0.65 -2.88 1.27
C PRO A 97 1.34 -2.62 2.63
N LEU A 98 1.06 -1.47 3.25
CA LEU A 98 1.48 -1.14 4.61
C LEU A 98 0.33 -1.24 5.61
N ILE A 99 -0.92 -1.33 5.12
CA ILE A 99 -2.08 -1.36 5.99
C ILE A 99 -2.18 -2.71 6.66
N ASP A 100 -2.07 -2.74 7.97
CA ASP A 100 -2.41 -3.91 8.76
C ASP A 100 -3.93 -3.96 8.99
N VAL A 101 -4.55 -5.13 8.79
CA VAL A 101 -6.00 -5.28 8.81
C VAL A 101 -6.45 -6.26 9.90
N LEU A 102 -7.33 -5.81 10.79
CA LEU A 102 -8.05 -6.65 11.74
C LEU A 102 -9.51 -6.78 11.32
N LEU A 103 -9.94 -8.01 11.05
CA LEU A 103 -11.33 -8.40 10.82
C LEU A 103 -11.89 -9.07 12.08
N TYR A 104 -12.93 -8.51 12.71
CA TYR A 104 -13.59 -9.13 13.87
C TYR A 104 -15.07 -9.43 13.58
N GLY A 105 -15.64 -10.40 14.30
CA GLY A 105 -17.03 -10.84 14.06
C GLY A 105 -17.26 -11.61 12.75
N ALA A 106 -16.25 -11.72 11.88
CA ALA A 106 -16.23 -12.69 10.81
C ALA A 106 -16.27 -14.10 11.41
N GLY A 107 -17.19 -14.96 10.95
CA GLY A 107 -17.17 -16.39 11.29
C GLY A 107 -15.80 -17.04 11.01
N LYS A 108 -15.59 -18.29 11.42
CA LYS A 108 -14.32 -18.99 11.20
C LYS A 108 -13.91 -18.89 9.72
N VAL A 109 -12.82 -18.17 9.46
CA VAL A 109 -12.18 -18.09 8.14
C VAL A 109 -11.22 -19.26 8.02
N GLU A 110 -11.18 -19.93 6.86
CA GLU A 110 -10.21 -21.00 6.64
C GLU A 110 -8.76 -20.50 6.88
N PRO A 111 -7.89 -21.27 7.56
CA PRO A 111 -6.52 -20.85 7.86
C PRO A 111 -5.69 -20.43 6.64
N ARG A 112 -6.01 -20.97 5.45
CA ARG A 112 -5.33 -20.63 4.18
C ARG A 112 -5.66 -19.22 3.68
N THR A 113 -6.73 -18.61 4.17
CA THR A 113 -7.18 -17.27 3.78
C THR A 113 -6.58 -16.17 4.67
N VAL A 114 -6.00 -16.55 5.81
CA VAL A 114 -5.50 -15.67 6.89
C VAL A 114 -4.09 -15.12 6.60
N HIS A 115 -3.27 -15.83 5.83
CA HIS A 115 -1.92 -15.39 5.47
C HIS A 115 -1.72 -15.46 3.96
N ASP A 116 -1.90 -14.33 3.29
CA ASP A 116 -1.35 -14.15 1.96
C ASP A 116 0.15 -13.84 2.11
N ARG A 117 1.00 -14.84 1.84
CA ARG A 117 2.47 -14.70 1.95
C ARG A 117 3.06 -13.69 0.96
N SER A 118 2.28 -13.21 -0.01
CA SER A 118 2.71 -12.16 -0.93
C SER A 118 2.60 -10.74 -0.35
N LEU A 119 2.02 -10.59 0.86
CA LEU A 119 1.71 -9.30 1.46
C LEU A 119 2.56 -9.05 2.72
N TYR A 120 3.10 -7.84 2.86
CA TYR A 120 3.90 -7.40 4.03
C TYR A 120 3.06 -7.12 5.30
N THR A 121 1.76 -7.40 5.23
CA THR A 121 0.75 -7.00 6.21
C THR A 121 -0.01 -8.21 6.72
N ALA A 122 -0.51 -8.13 7.94
CA ALA A 122 -1.26 -9.23 8.52
C ALA A 122 -2.78 -8.98 8.42
N ILE A 123 -3.53 -10.01 8.02
CA ILE A 123 -4.99 -10.07 8.15
C ILE A 123 -5.29 -10.93 9.36
N TRP A 124 -5.85 -10.33 10.41
CA TRP A 124 -6.22 -11.04 11.63
C TRP A 124 -7.72 -11.27 11.63
N THR A 125 -8.16 -12.49 11.96
CA THR A 125 -9.57 -12.80 12.17
C THR A 125 -9.82 -13.13 13.63
N GLN A 126 -10.74 -12.42 14.27
CA GLN A 126 -11.13 -12.68 15.66
C GLN A 126 -12.60 -13.07 15.77
N PRO A 127 -12.91 -14.27 16.32
CA PRO A 127 -14.27 -14.65 16.62
C PRO A 127 -14.78 -13.83 17.82
N GLY A 128 -16.05 -13.44 17.77
CA GLY A 128 -16.67 -12.63 18.82
C GLY A 128 -16.46 -11.14 18.61
N ALA A 129 -16.93 -10.37 19.58
CA ALA A 129 -17.08 -8.92 19.43
C ALA A 129 -16.19 -8.09 20.36
N ASP A 130 -15.33 -8.74 21.14
CA ASP A 130 -14.21 -8.12 21.82
C ASP A 130 -12.98 -8.26 20.93
N TYR A 131 -12.39 -7.14 20.51
CA TYR A 131 -11.26 -7.10 19.59
C TYR A 131 -10.08 -6.27 20.09
N VAL A 132 -10.21 -5.65 21.27
CA VAL A 132 -9.28 -4.60 21.73
C VAL A 132 -7.86 -5.14 21.86
N GLU A 133 -7.69 -6.30 22.50
CA GLU A 133 -6.36 -6.89 22.69
C GLU A 133 -5.65 -7.16 21.36
N ARG A 134 -6.39 -7.66 20.34
CA ARG A 134 -5.82 -7.90 19.02
C ARG A 134 -5.55 -6.62 18.26
N ALA A 135 -6.42 -5.61 18.34
CA ALA A 135 -6.17 -4.30 17.74
C ALA A 135 -4.92 -3.65 18.33
N VAL A 136 -4.76 -3.68 19.65
CA VAL A 136 -3.58 -3.16 20.35
C VAL A 136 -2.31 -3.93 19.94
N SER A 137 -2.39 -5.26 19.85
CA SER A 137 -1.27 -6.08 19.37
C SER A 137 -0.88 -5.72 17.93
N LEU A 138 -1.86 -5.54 17.05
CA LEU A 138 -1.65 -5.14 15.67
C LEU A 138 -0.97 -3.77 15.56
N ILE A 139 -1.43 -2.79 16.34
CA ILE A 139 -0.83 -1.46 16.44
C ILE A 139 0.63 -1.56 16.89
N ARG A 140 0.94 -2.37 17.91
CA ARG A 140 2.32 -2.56 18.39
C ARG A 140 3.22 -3.16 17.32
N MET A 141 2.77 -4.23 16.66
CA MET A 141 3.52 -4.85 15.56
C MET A 141 3.75 -3.88 14.41
N HIS A 142 2.73 -3.10 14.04
CA HIS A 142 2.83 -2.09 13.01
C HIS A 142 3.91 -1.03 13.34
N ARG A 143 3.89 -0.51 14.58
CA ARG A 143 4.93 0.42 15.06
C ARG A 143 6.32 -0.20 15.03
N GLN A 144 6.46 -1.47 15.43
CA GLN A 144 7.73 -2.18 15.36
C GLN A 144 8.26 -2.29 13.93
N LYS A 145 7.39 -2.59 12.95
CA LYS A 145 7.78 -2.62 11.52
C LYS A 145 8.35 -1.29 11.05
N TRP A 146 7.78 -0.17 11.49
CA TRP A 146 8.28 1.19 11.18
C TRP A 146 9.55 1.60 11.92
N ASN A 147 9.99 0.77 12.87
CA ASN A 147 11.28 0.91 13.54
C ASN A 147 12.33 -0.07 12.99
N ASP A 148 11.92 -1.03 12.15
CA ASP A 148 12.83 -1.97 11.52
C ASP A 148 13.32 -1.42 10.18
N VAL A 149 14.51 -0.85 10.23
CA VAL A 149 15.18 -0.22 9.10
C VAL A 149 15.44 -1.18 7.94
N ILE A 150 15.77 -2.44 8.23
CA ILE A 150 16.03 -3.47 7.23
C ILE A 150 14.72 -3.84 6.52
N PHE A 151 13.66 -4.05 7.30
CA PHE A 151 12.32 -4.32 6.77
C PHE A 151 11.84 -3.19 5.86
N LEU A 152 11.96 -1.94 6.32
CA LEU A 152 11.50 -0.76 5.58
C LEU A 152 12.30 -0.54 4.29
N ARG A 153 13.62 -0.75 4.32
CA ARG A 153 14.47 -0.74 3.12
C ARG A 153 13.97 -1.75 2.09
N GLY A 154 13.78 -3.01 2.51
CA GLY A 154 13.29 -4.07 1.63
C GLY A 154 11.93 -3.73 1.03
N MET A 155 11.05 -3.15 1.84
CA MET A 155 9.70 -2.78 1.43
C MET A 155 9.68 -1.61 0.45
N VAL A 156 10.46 -0.55 0.69
CA VAL A 156 10.61 0.57 -0.26
C VAL A 156 11.13 0.09 -1.61
N ILE A 157 12.17 -0.74 -1.61
CA ILE A 157 12.72 -1.31 -2.84
C ILE A 157 11.64 -2.12 -3.57
N SER A 158 10.94 -2.99 -2.85
CA SER A 158 9.86 -3.82 -3.40
C SER A 158 8.74 -2.99 -4.03
N GLN A 159 8.28 -1.91 -3.38
CA GLN A 159 7.25 -1.04 -3.94
C GLN A 159 7.70 -0.32 -5.22
N ILE A 160 8.97 0.08 -5.28
CA ILE A 160 9.50 0.73 -6.49
C ILE A 160 9.62 -0.29 -7.63
N VAL A 161 10.02 -1.53 -7.34
CA VAL A 161 10.01 -2.63 -8.32
C VAL A 161 8.59 -2.93 -8.81
N ASP A 162 7.57 -2.89 -7.96
CA ASP A 162 6.16 -3.04 -8.38
C ASP A 162 5.73 -1.93 -9.35
N VAL A 163 6.19 -0.68 -9.14
CA VAL A 163 5.96 0.42 -10.11
C VAL A 163 6.61 0.11 -11.47
N GLU A 164 7.80 -0.48 -11.50
CA GLU A 164 8.44 -0.95 -12.75
C GLU A 164 7.62 -2.06 -13.41
N GLY A 165 7.11 -3.00 -12.63
CA GLY A 165 6.18 -4.03 -13.09
C GLY A 165 4.91 -3.44 -13.72
N ARG A 166 4.36 -2.35 -13.17
CA ARG A 166 3.18 -1.70 -13.76
C ARG A 166 3.44 -0.99 -15.08
N ILE A 167 4.68 -0.53 -15.32
CA ILE A 167 5.06 -0.04 -16.65
C ILE A 167 5.04 -1.19 -17.65
N ASN A 168 5.54 -2.36 -17.26
CA ASN A 168 5.48 -3.58 -18.07
C ASN A 168 4.01 -3.96 -18.38
N ASP A 169 3.12 -3.93 -17.38
CA ASP A 169 1.68 -4.20 -17.55
C ASP A 169 1.04 -3.26 -18.58
N ALA A 170 1.35 -1.96 -18.51
CA ALA A 170 0.82 -0.96 -19.43
C ALA A 170 1.30 -1.19 -20.88
N LEU A 171 2.58 -1.54 -21.06
CA LEU A 171 3.14 -1.90 -22.36
C LEU A 171 2.49 -3.17 -22.92
N ALA A 172 2.37 -4.22 -22.09
CA ALA A 172 1.72 -5.47 -22.49
C ALA A 172 0.24 -5.24 -22.90
N ALA A 173 -0.47 -4.39 -22.15
CA ALA A 173 -1.85 -4.00 -22.46
C ALA A 173 -1.96 -3.31 -23.82
N HIS A 174 -1.09 -2.35 -24.12
CA HIS A 174 -1.07 -1.68 -25.43
C HIS A 174 -0.87 -2.68 -26.59
N PHE A 175 0.04 -3.65 -26.43
CA PHE A 175 0.31 -4.66 -27.45
C PHE A 175 -0.68 -5.84 -27.45
N ARG A 176 -1.71 -5.80 -26.60
CA ARG A 176 -2.71 -6.88 -26.41
C ARG A 176 -2.07 -8.24 -26.14
N LEU A 177 -1.08 -8.24 -25.26
CA LEU A 177 -0.35 -9.44 -24.90
C LEU A 177 -0.92 -10.03 -23.62
N GLU A 178 -1.43 -11.25 -23.73
CA GLU A 178 -1.85 -12.03 -22.57
C GLU A 178 -0.67 -12.88 -22.07
N PRO A 179 -0.28 -12.77 -20.79
CA PRO A 179 0.83 -13.53 -20.21
C PRO A 179 0.66 -15.06 -20.32
N SER A 180 -0.58 -15.53 -20.41
CA SER A 180 -0.91 -16.95 -20.60
C SER A 180 -0.50 -17.47 -21.99
N THR A 181 -0.35 -16.60 -22.98
CA THR A 181 -0.05 -16.99 -24.36
C THR A 181 1.45 -17.16 -24.59
N PRO A 182 1.88 -18.06 -25.51
CA PRO A 182 3.31 -18.18 -25.87
C PRO A 182 3.92 -16.88 -26.40
N ARG A 183 3.12 -16.06 -27.10
CA ARG A 183 3.55 -14.74 -27.60
C ARG A 183 3.74 -13.74 -26.46
N GLY A 184 2.79 -13.71 -25.50
CA GLY A 184 2.89 -12.87 -24.31
C GLY A 184 4.12 -13.20 -23.48
N ARG A 185 4.33 -14.48 -23.15
CA ARG A 185 5.53 -14.92 -22.40
C ARG A 185 6.83 -14.53 -23.07
N ARG A 186 6.95 -14.72 -24.39
CA ARG A 186 8.16 -14.32 -25.13
C ARG A 186 8.39 -12.81 -25.10
N PHE A 187 7.32 -12.02 -25.17
CA PHE A 187 7.46 -10.57 -25.06
C PHE A 187 7.88 -10.15 -23.66
N GLU A 188 7.30 -10.77 -22.63
CA GLU A 188 7.73 -10.58 -21.25
C GLU A 188 9.21 -10.91 -21.09
N GLU A 189 9.62 -12.13 -21.41
CA GLU A 189 11.00 -12.61 -21.24
C GLU A 189 12.02 -11.80 -22.06
N TYR A 190 11.75 -11.53 -23.33
CA TYR A 190 12.74 -10.94 -24.23
C TYR A 190 12.73 -9.41 -24.28
N ILE A 191 11.62 -8.77 -23.90
CA ILE A 191 11.48 -7.30 -23.95
C ILE A 191 11.27 -6.71 -22.55
N LEU A 192 10.30 -7.23 -21.78
CA LEU A 192 9.91 -6.61 -20.51
C LEU A 192 10.78 -7.03 -19.32
N GLU A 193 11.42 -8.20 -19.34
CA GLU A 193 12.32 -8.67 -18.27
C GLU A 193 13.79 -8.63 -18.69
N ASN A 194 14.04 -8.33 -19.97
CA ASN A 194 15.39 -8.30 -20.50
C ASN A 194 16.16 -7.07 -19.98
N PRO A 195 17.32 -7.27 -19.32
CA PRO A 195 18.11 -6.20 -18.72
C PRO A 195 18.65 -5.18 -19.73
N MET A 196 18.69 -5.51 -21.03
CA MET A 196 19.05 -4.57 -22.09
C MET A 196 18.01 -3.46 -22.25
N TYR A 197 16.74 -3.73 -21.95
CA TYR A 197 15.66 -2.73 -21.96
C TYR A 197 15.47 -2.17 -20.57
N MET A 198 16.37 -1.27 -20.18
CA MET A 198 16.32 -0.58 -18.90
C MET A 198 15.00 0.16 -18.70
N LEU A 199 14.60 0.35 -17.44
CA LEU A 199 13.38 1.07 -17.05
C LEU A 199 13.21 2.40 -17.79
N GLU A 200 14.29 3.16 -17.95
CA GLU A 200 14.28 4.45 -18.64
C GLU A 200 13.88 4.32 -20.11
N GLY A 201 14.31 3.26 -20.80
CA GLY A 201 13.86 2.95 -22.16
C GLY A 201 12.36 2.65 -22.21
N LYS A 202 11.86 1.84 -21.28
CA LYS A 202 10.44 1.49 -21.17
C LYS A 202 9.56 2.70 -20.86
N LYS A 203 10.00 3.56 -19.95
CA LYS A 203 9.31 4.83 -19.63
C LYS A 203 9.20 5.74 -20.85
N ARG A 204 10.28 5.88 -21.62
CA ARG A 204 10.27 6.68 -22.86
C ARG A 204 9.32 6.07 -23.88
N ALA A 205 9.38 4.75 -24.08
CA ALA A 205 8.49 4.04 -24.99
C ALA A 205 7.01 4.23 -24.59
N LEU A 206 6.67 4.00 -23.32
CA LEU A 206 5.32 4.21 -22.80
C LEU A 206 4.87 5.67 -22.98
N GLY A 207 5.75 6.64 -22.66
CA GLY A 207 5.44 8.05 -22.86
C GLY A 207 5.16 8.43 -24.32
N SER A 208 5.89 7.86 -25.28
CA SER A 208 5.63 8.05 -26.71
C SER A 208 4.30 7.41 -27.13
N ILE A 209 4.07 6.15 -26.73
CA ILE A 209 2.80 5.44 -26.98
C ILE A 209 1.62 6.27 -26.49
N LEU A 210 1.68 6.77 -25.26
CA LEU A 210 0.60 7.56 -24.67
C LEU A 210 0.35 8.86 -25.44
N LYS A 211 1.39 9.53 -25.93
CA LYS A 211 1.20 10.70 -26.80
C LYS A 211 0.51 10.33 -28.11
N ASP A 212 0.98 9.26 -28.75
CA ASP A 212 0.46 8.80 -30.05
C ASP A 212 -1.01 8.37 -29.96
N VAL A 213 -1.41 7.74 -28.86
CA VAL A 213 -2.81 7.34 -28.63
C VAL A 213 -3.66 8.42 -27.96
N GLY A 214 -3.17 9.66 -27.81
CA GLY A 214 -3.93 10.78 -27.23
C GLY A 214 -4.20 10.70 -25.72
N LEU A 215 -3.37 9.97 -24.97
CA LEU A 215 -3.37 9.84 -23.51
C LEU A 215 -2.16 10.54 -22.84
N GLY A 216 -1.42 11.37 -23.58
CA GLY A 216 -0.16 11.97 -23.12
C GLY A 216 -0.27 12.78 -21.82
N GLU A 217 -1.41 13.41 -21.56
CA GLU A 217 -1.66 14.14 -20.30
C GLU A 217 -1.57 13.22 -19.07
N MET A 218 -1.97 11.95 -19.20
CA MET A 218 -1.89 10.98 -18.09
C MET A 218 -0.47 10.70 -17.64
N TRP A 219 0.52 10.91 -18.52
CA TRP A 219 1.95 10.69 -18.28
C TRP A 219 2.69 11.93 -17.75
N THR A 220 2.06 13.10 -17.81
CA THR A 220 2.68 14.37 -17.47
C THR A 220 3.08 14.39 -15.99
N GLY A 221 4.33 14.77 -15.70
CA GLY A 221 4.90 14.74 -14.35
C GLY A 221 5.24 13.35 -13.81
N MET A 222 4.62 12.28 -14.31
CA MET A 222 4.86 10.91 -13.82
C MET A 222 6.26 10.42 -14.16
N SER A 223 6.75 10.67 -15.38
CA SER A 223 8.08 10.23 -15.81
C SER A 223 9.19 10.71 -14.86
N GLY A 224 9.09 11.97 -14.40
CA GLY A 224 10.02 12.56 -13.43
C GLY A 224 9.94 11.90 -12.07
N ARG A 225 8.71 11.72 -11.54
CA ARG A 225 8.49 11.03 -10.26
C ARG A 225 9.04 9.60 -10.25
N ILE A 226 8.86 8.85 -11.34
CA ILE A 226 9.41 7.49 -11.47
C ILE A 226 10.94 7.53 -11.51
N SER A 227 11.56 8.51 -12.18
CA SER A 227 13.02 8.70 -12.11
C SER A 227 13.51 8.96 -10.69
N GLU A 228 12.80 9.80 -9.94
CA GLU A 228 13.13 10.12 -8.54
C GLU A 228 13.03 8.86 -7.66
N LEU A 229 11.93 8.10 -7.79
CA LEU A 229 11.76 6.82 -7.11
C LEU A 229 12.91 5.86 -7.43
N GLN A 230 13.29 5.73 -8.69
CA GLN A 230 14.43 4.89 -9.09
C GLN A 230 15.75 5.36 -8.45
N GLY A 231 15.98 6.66 -8.38
CA GLY A 231 17.14 7.24 -7.70
C GLY A 231 17.16 6.90 -6.21
N LYS A 232 16.02 7.03 -5.52
CA LYS A 232 15.86 6.67 -4.12
C LYS A 232 16.05 5.16 -3.89
N ARG A 233 15.51 4.30 -4.77
CA ARG A 233 15.74 2.84 -4.75
C ARG A 233 17.22 2.51 -4.85
N ASN A 234 17.93 3.09 -5.83
CA ASN A 234 19.35 2.81 -6.04
C ASN A 234 20.18 3.25 -4.83
N LYS A 235 19.90 4.42 -4.26
CA LYS A 235 20.55 4.87 -3.02
C LYS A 235 20.37 3.84 -1.90
N LEU A 236 19.13 3.41 -1.66
CA LEU A 236 18.80 2.44 -0.61
C LEU A 236 19.39 1.04 -0.89
N ALA A 237 19.40 0.59 -2.14
CA ALA A 237 19.98 -0.69 -2.52
C ALA A 237 21.49 -0.73 -2.27
N HIS A 238 22.18 0.41 -2.38
CA HIS A 238 23.62 0.55 -2.15
C HIS A 238 23.99 1.14 -0.77
N CYS A 239 23.04 1.12 0.18
CA CYS A 239 23.34 1.40 1.57
C CYS A 239 23.75 0.11 2.30
N GLU A 240 24.82 0.18 3.08
CA GLU A 240 25.15 -0.77 4.14
C GLU A 240 24.47 -0.34 5.44
N VAL A 241 24.06 -1.29 6.27
CA VAL A 241 23.54 -0.99 7.62
C VAL A 241 24.71 -1.03 8.57
N ASP A 242 24.85 -0.01 9.41
CA ASP A 242 25.89 -0.01 10.44
C ASP A 242 25.61 -1.14 11.44
N PRO A 243 26.58 -2.04 11.70
CA PRO A 243 26.40 -3.15 12.63
C PRO A 243 26.20 -2.70 14.09
N ASP A 244 26.69 -1.52 14.45
CA ASP A 244 26.64 -0.98 15.81
C ASP A 244 25.47 0.03 16.00
N ASP A 245 24.92 0.56 14.90
CA ASP A 245 23.72 1.43 14.90
C ASP A 245 22.73 1.04 13.79
N THR A 246 21.72 0.26 14.15
CA THR A 246 20.69 -0.23 13.23
C THR A 246 19.85 0.89 12.60
N ASN A 247 19.92 2.13 13.12
CA ASN A 247 19.25 3.29 12.56
C ASN A 247 20.13 4.11 11.59
N THR A 248 21.33 3.65 11.27
CA THR A 248 22.24 4.35 10.36
C THR A 248 22.55 3.52 9.12
N PHE A 249 22.43 4.16 7.97
CA PHE A 249 22.87 3.64 6.69
C PHE A 249 24.17 4.29 6.24
N THR A 250 25.09 3.52 5.69
CA THR A 250 26.28 4.05 5.04
C THR A 250 26.19 3.84 3.54
N SER A 251 26.33 4.90 2.75
CA SER A 251 26.43 4.82 1.29
C SER A 251 27.59 5.66 0.79
N MET A 252 28.48 5.06 0.01
CA MET A 252 29.69 5.69 -0.52
C MET A 252 30.53 6.38 0.59
N GLY A 253 30.65 5.75 1.76
CA GLY A 253 31.40 6.28 2.90
C GLY A 253 30.73 7.45 3.65
N LYS A 254 29.48 7.79 3.34
CA LYS A 254 28.69 8.77 4.08
C LYS A 254 27.61 8.07 4.91
N ALA A 255 27.55 8.40 6.19
CA ALA A 255 26.47 7.98 7.08
C ALA A 255 25.20 8.81 6.82
N TYR A 256 24.06 8.15 6.86
CA TYR A 256 22.73 8.72 6.75
C TYR A 256 21.89 8.13 7.88
N THR A 257 21.35 8.99 8.73
CA THR A 257 20.37 8.57 9.73
C THR A 257 19.06 8.18 9.06
N TYR A 258 18.43 7.14 9.59
CA TYR A 258 17.14 6.66 9.16
C TYR A 258 16.07 7.76 9.30
N ASP A 259 15.49 8.17 8.17
CA ASP A 259 14.38 9.13 8.12
C ASP A 259 13.06 8.39 7.84
N ARG A 260 12.30 8.14 8.90
CA ARG A 260 11.00 7.46 8.81
C ARG A 260 10.01 8.23 7.94
N ASN A 261 9.98 9.55 8.05
CA ASN A 261 9.06 10.40 7.29
C ASN A 261 9.43 10.38 5.81
N GLY A 262 10.73 10.46 5.50
CA GLY A 262 11.24 10.26 4.14
C GLY A 262 10.84 8.90 3.56
N MET A 263 10.90 7.80 4.31
CA MET A 263 10.45 6.49 3.83
C MET A 263 8.95 6.44 3.56
N ARG A 264 8.14 7.06 4.43
CA ARG A 264 6.69 7.21 4.23
C ARG A 264 6.37 7.95 2.95
N GLU A 265 7.06 9.04 2.68
CA GLU A 265 6.88 9.82 1.45
C GLU A 265 7.20 8.97 0.22
N ILE A 266 8.29 8.20 0.24
CA ILE A 266 8.64 7.30 -0.88
C ILE A 266 7.54 6.28 -1.14
N LEU A 267 7.03 5.66 -0.08
CA LEU A 267 5.98 4.65 -0.17
C LEU A 267 4.67 5.27 -0.70
N ARG A 268 4.34 6.49 -0.27
CA ARG A 268 3.21 7.26 -0.79
C ARG A 268 3.37 7.58 -2.27
N ASP A 269 4.54 8.07 -2.69
CA ASP A 269 4.84 8.40 -4.07
C ASP A 269 4.76 7.17 -4.98
N ALA A 270 5.31 6.03 -4.54
CA ALA A 270 5.22 4.76 -5.25
C ALA A 270 3.77 4.28 -5.39
N ARG A 271 2.97 4.40 -4.33
CA ARG A 271 1.53 4.07 -4.34
C ARG A 271 0.76 4.91 -5.37
N LEU A 272 0.97 6.23 -5.37
CA LEU A 272 0.32 7.14 -6.32
C LEU A 272 0.75 6.85 -7.77
N ALA A 273 2.03 6.60 -7.99
CA ALA A 273 2.54 6.21 -9.31
C ALA A 273 1.89 4.90 -9.79
N ARG A 274 1.78 3.90 -8.92
CA ARG A 274 1.12 2.63 -9.21
C ARG A 274 -0.35 2.80 -9.58
N GLN A 275 -1.10 3.58 -8.80
CA GLN A 275 -2.51 3.86 -9.08
C GLN A 275 -2.68 4.48 -10.46
N ARG A 276 -1.87 5.50 -10.79
CA ARG A 276 -1.95 6.16 -12.08
C ARG A 276 -1.53 5.25 -13.24
N LEU A 277 -0.56 4.36 -13.04
CA LEU A 277 -0.19 3.33 -14.04
C LEU A 277 -1.30 2.30 -14.26
N LEU A 278 -2.08 1.97 -13.24
CA LEU A 278 -3.27 1.12 -13.39
C LEU A 278 -4.33 1.81 -14.25
N GLU A 279 -4.61 3.09 -14.01
CA GLU A 279 -5.53 3.88 -14.84
C GLU A 279 -5.06 3.95 -16.30
N ILE A 280 -3.75 4.15 -16.51
CA ILE A 280 -3.15 4.12 -17.85
C ILE A 280 -3.36 2.74 -18.51
N THR A 281 -3.10 1.67 -17.77
CA THR A 281 -3.26 0.29 -18.27
C THR A 281 -4.71 0.03 -18.67
N GLU A 282 -5.68 0.44 -17.85
CA GLU A 282 -7.11 0.32 -18.13
C GLU A 282 -7.49 1.12 -19.39
N ALA A 283 -7.08 2.39 -19.48
CA ALA A 283 -7.35 3.24 -20.65
C ALA A 283 -6.72 2.71 -21.95
N LEU A 284 -5.53 2.10 -21.87
CA LEU A 284 -4.87 1.46 -23.01
C LEU A 284 -5.65 0.22 -23.49
N ARG A 285 -6.22 -0.57 -22.57
CA ARG A 285 -7.06 -1.72 -22.94
C ARG A 285 -8.36 -1.30 -23.63
N GLU A 286 -8.96 -0.20 -23.22
CA GLU A 286 -10.19 0.32 -23.82
C GLU A 286 -9.99 0.87 -25.24
N ARG A 287 -8.79 1.36 -25.54
CA ARG A 287 -8.43 1.91 -26.87
C ARG A 287 -7.82 0.89 -27.83
N ALA A 288 -7.42 -0.27 -27.30
CA ALA A 288 -6.85 -1.36 -28.07
C ALA A 288 -7.99 -2.16 -28.70
#